data_AF-A0AA95FUL3-F1
#
_entry.id   AF-A0AA95FUL3-F1
#
_cell.length_a   1.000
_cell.length_b   1.000
_cell.length_c   1.000
_cell.angle_alpha   90.00
_cell.angle_beta   90.00
_cell.angle_gamma   90.00
#
_symmetry.space_group_name_H-M   'P 1'
#
loop_
_entity.id
_entity.type
_entity.pdbx_description
1 polymer ?
#
loop_
_entity_poly.entity_id
_entity_poly.type
_entity_poly.pdbx_seq_one_letter_code
_entity_poly.pdbx_strand_id
1 'polypeptide(L)'
;MKFDTQITTPAIGLVVLSALFPWAADWHIPLLGGAVVSQIENLQALWLLFGALFTAWYIKPFSRPKGEKQFWLWAVMWWVVLLGRSTSWGRVYFPEMPHTVFRIISVVLVGGLLLCLLSSSLRQEIARRMRENLLPVWLLAVTALAFLISDTVEHHRLLAPLFVRDVHYADLMEELYEVPFMIGLFLVTFYFMRADKKAETALSASTAYLHSH
;
A
#
# COMPACT_ATOMS: atom_id res chain seq x y z
N MET A 1 -7.00 -20.79 -6.48
CA MET A 1 -6.97 -19.31 -6.60
C MET A 1 -7.59 -18.96 -7.94
N LYS A 2 -8.40 -17.91 -7.98
CA LYS A 2 -8.91 -17.36 -9.25
C LYS A 2 -8.07 -16.14 -9.59
N PHE A 3 -7.43 -16.14 -10.75
CA PHE A 3 -6.57 -15.04 -11.18
C PHE A 3 -7.30 -14.20 -12.21
N ASP A 4 -7.31 -12.89 -12.00
CA ASP A 4 -7.72 -11.93 -13.02
C ASP A 4 -6.46 -11.53 -13.79
N THR A 5 -6.27 -12.13 -14.96
CA THR A 5 -5.16 -11.85 -15.87
C THR A 5 -5.49 -10.71 -16.83
N GLN A 6 -6.63 -10.05 -16.69
CA GLN A 6 -6.93 -8.86 -17.49
C GLN A 6 -6.01 -7.72 -17.05
N ILE A 7 -5.32 -7.14 -18.03
CA ILE A 7 -4.50 -5.96 -17.78
C ILE A 7 -5.46 -4.80 -17.53
N THR A 8 -5.43 -4.26 -16.31
CA THR A 8 -6.29 -3.14 -15.93
C THR A 8 -5.65 -1.82 -16.35
N THR A 9 -6.47 -0.83 -16.75
CA THR A 9 -5.98 0.52 -17.09
C THR A 9 -5.09 1.15 -16.00
N PRO A 10 -5.41 1.01 -14.69
CA PRO A 10 -4.51 1.49 -13.65
C PRO A 10 -3.15 0.80 -13.64
N ALA A 11 -3.08 -0.51 -13.91
CA ALA A 11 -1.80 -1.21 -14.01
C ALA A 11 -0.95 -0.69 -15.17
N ILE A 12 -1.55 -0.40 -16.34
CA ILE A 12 -0.85 0.23 -17.48
C ILE A 12 -0.33 1.61 -17.08
N GLY A 13 -1.17 2.42 -16.43
CA GLY A 13 -0.79 3.76 -15.97
C GLY A 13 0.43 3.72 -15.03
N LEU A 14 0.46 2.76 -14.09
CA LEU A 14 1.60 2.58 -13.19
C LEU A 14 2.87 2.12 -13.91
N VAL A 15 2.76 1.24 -14.91
CA VAL A 15 3.91 0.82 -15.74
C VAL A 15 4.46 2.02 -16.51
N VAL A 16 3.60 2.78 -17.17
CA VAL A 16 4.00 3.97 -17.93
C VAL A 16 4.67 4.98 -17.00
N LEU A 17 4.07 5.27 -15.85
CA LEU A 17 4.64 6.17 -14.86
C LEU A 17 6.03 5.71 -14.38
N SER A 18 6.16 4.44 -13.99
CA SER A 18 7.43 3.85 -13.52
C SER A 18 8.50 3.83 -14.61
N ALA A 19 8.08 3.60 -15.86
CA ALA A 19 8.98 3.62 -17.00
C ALA A 19 9.53 5.02 -17.25
N LEU A 20 8.79 6.10 -16.94
CA LEU A 20 9.23 7.47 -17.20
C LEU A 20 10.33 7.96 -16.24
N PHE A 21 10.46 7.38 -15.04
CA PHE A 21 11.37 7.87 -14.01
C PHE A 21 12.88 7.83 -14.34
N PRO A 22 13.43 6.86 -15.08
CA PRO A 22 14.84 6.89 -15.47
C PRO A 22 15.23 8.12 -16.30
N TRP A 23 14.26 8.83 -16.89
CA TRP A 23 14.46 10.10 -17.59
C TRP A 23 14.26 11.33 -16.70
N ALA A 24 13.89 11.17 -15.42
CA ALA A 24 13.72 12.28 -14.48
C ALA A 24 15.04 13.04 -14.23
N ALA A 25 16.19 12.35 -14.33
CA ALA A 25 17.51 12.99 -14.29
C ALA A 25 17.72 13.95 -15.47
N ASP A 26 17.19 13.62 -16.66
CA ASP A 26 17.28 14.48 -17.85
C ASP A 26 16.40 15.74 -17.71
N TRP A 27 15.48 15.77 -16.75
CA TRP A 27 14.61 16.93 -16.48
C TRP A 27 15.29 18.02 -15.64
N HIS A 28 16.54 17.79 -15.20
CA HIS A 28 17.34 18.76 -14.43
C HIS A 28 16.58 19.33 -13.23
N ILE A 29 15.83 18.47 -12.53
CA ILE A 29 15.04 18.90 -11.37
C ILE A 29 15.99 19.49 -10.33
N PRO A 30 15.79 20.75 -9.89
CA PRO A 30 16.63 21.33 -8.85
C PRO A 30 16.32 20.62 -7.53
N LEU A 31 17.28 19.86 -6.99
CA LEU A 31 17.11 19.13 -5.74
C LEU A 31 16.97 20.06 -4.51
N LEU A 32 17.32 21.34 -4.65
CA LEU A 32 17.20 22.39 -3.63
C LEU A 32 17.76 21.93 -2.26
N GLY A 33 18.91 21.24 -2.27
CA GLY A 33 19.55 20.72 -1.06
C GLY A 33 18.77 19.61 -0.35
N GLY A 34 17.94 18.85 -1.08
CA GLY A 34 17.10 17.75 -0.54
C GLY A 34 15.67 18.17 -0.20
N ALA A 35 15.31 19.45 -0.32
CA ALA A 35 13.96 19.93 0.00
C ALA A 35 12.87 19.28 -0.87
N VAL A 36 13.17 18.99 -2.15
CA VAL A 36 12.23 18.30 -3.05
C VAL A 36 11.95 16.87 -2.58
N VAL A 37 13.00 16.13 -2.22
CA VAL A 37 12.91 14.76 -1.69
C VAL A 37 12.03 14.75 -0.44
N SER A 38 12.32 15.64 0.52
CA SER A 38 11.53 15.74 1.76
C SER A 38 10.06 16.11 1.52
N GLN A 39 9.75 16.92 0.50
CA GLN A 39 8.34 17.19 0.16
C GLN A 39 7.63 15.95 -0.39
N ILE A 40 8.32 15.14 -1.20
CA ILE A 40 7.76 13.89 -1.72
C ILE A 40 7.51 12.91 -0.56
N GLU A 41 8.46 12.73 0.36
CA GLU A 41 8.30 11.92 1.57
C GLU A 41 7.07 12.36 2.40
N ASN A 42 6.89 13.67 2.60
CA ASN A 42 5.74 14.18 3.35
C ASN A 42 4.40 13.93 2.62
N LEU A 43 4.37 14.08 1.29
CA LEU A 43 3.18 13.77 0.49
C LEU A 43 2.85 12.27 0.52
N GLN A 44 3.86 11.41 0.46
CA GLN A 44 3.72 9.98 0.63
C GLN A 44 3.19 9.60 2.02
N ALA A 45 3.71 10.22 3.09
CA ALA A 45 3.19 10.01 4.44
C ALA A 45 1.71 10.43 4.55
N LEU A 46 1.32 11.57 3.94
CA LEU A 46 -0.07 11.98 3.85
C LEU A 46 -0.93 10.98 3.05
N TRP A 47 -0.38 10.39 1.98
CA TRP A 47 -1.05 9.35 1.20
C TRP A 47 -1.29 8.08 2.02
N LEU A 48 -0.30 7.64 2.80
CA LEU A 48 -0.42 6.48 3.70
C LEU A 48 -1.46 6.73 4.80
N LEU A 49 -1.47 7.94 5.39
CA LEU A 49 -2.49 8.36 6.34
C LEU A 49 -3.88 8.36 5.69
N PHE A 50 -4.00 8.89 4.48
CA PHE A 50 -5.24 8.83 3.70
C PHE A 50 -5.69 7.39 3.49
N GLY A 51 -4.79 6.47 3.10
CA GLY A 51 -5.10 5.04 2.94
C GLY A 51 -5.64 4.41 4.22
N ALA A 52 -5.04 4.73 5.38
CA ALA A 52 -5.50 4.27 6.68
C ALA A 52 -6.92 4.77 6.99
N LEU A 53 -7.15 6.09 6.87
CA LEU A 53 -8.44 6.72 7.16
C LEU A 53 -9.53 6.28 6.19
N PHE A 54 -9.21 6.17 4.90
CA PHE A 54 -10.12 5.69 3.87
C PHE A 54 -10.57 4.25 4.15
N THR A 55 -9.61 3.37 4.50
CA THR A 55 -9.90 1.98 4.84
C THR A 55 -10.72 1.89 6.13
N ALA A 56 -10.39 2.68 7.15
CA ALA A 56 -11.16 2.73 8.40
C ALA A 56 -12.60 3.22 8.18
N TRP A 57 -12.78 4.23 7.32
CA TRP A 57 -14.09 4.74 6.95
C TRP A 57 -14.91 3.71 6.16
N TYR A 58 -14.28 2.97 5.25
CA TYR A 58 -14.92 1.90 4.48
C TYR A 58 -15.54 0.82 5.38
N ILE A 59 -14.86 0.44 6.48
CA ILE A 59 -15.34 -0.59 7.40
C ILE A 59 -16.73 -0.25 7.92
N LYS A 60 -17.01 1.04 8.17
CA LYS A 60 -18.15 1.55 8.95
C LYS A 60 -18.30 0.76 10.26
N PRO A 61 -17.96 1.31 11.43
CA PRO A 61 -17.64 0.53 12.64
C PRO A 61 -18.67 -0.53 13.12
N PHE A 62 -19.90 -0.54 12.58
CA PHE A 62 -21.01 -1.42 12.97
C PHE A 62 -21.70 -2.19 11.83
N SER A 63 -21.22 -2.15 10.58
CA SER A 63 -21.99 -2.70 9.44
C SER A 63 -21.45 -4.01 8.86
N ARG A 64 -20.21 -4.43 9.20
CA ARG A 64 -19.54 -5.58 8.59
C ARG A 64 -19.61 -6.84 9.47
N PRO A 65 -19.73 -8.04 8.88
CA PRO A 65 -19.59 -9.32 9.60
C PRO A 65 -18.25 -9.41 10.34
N LYS A 66 -18.20 -10.19 11.44
CA LYS A 66 -17.02 -10.26 12.33
C LYS A 66 -15.71 -10.58 11.59
N GLY A 67 -15.73 -11.52 10.63
CA GLY A 67 -14.54 -11.91 9.85
C GLY A 67 -14.03 -10.79 8.93
N GLU A 68 -14.88 -10.25 8.08
CA GLU A 68 -14.55 -9.13 7.18
C GLU A 68 -14.06 -7.89 7.96
N LYS A 69 -14.72 -7.58 9.08
CA LYS A 69 -14.31 -6.47 9.95
C LYS A 69 -12.88 -6.65 10.46
N GLN A 70 -12.51 -7.85 10.92
CA GLN A 70 -11.15 -8.13 11.38
C GLN A 70 -10.13 -8.02 10.24
N PHE A 71 -10.46 -8.51 9.04
CA PHE A 71 -9.59 -8.37 7.88
C PHE A 71 -9.32 -6.90 7.53
N TRP A 72 -10.36 -6.08 7.48
CA TRP A 72 -10.19 -4.67 7.13
C TRP A 72 -9.54 -3.86 8.24
N LEU A 73 -9.78 -4.17 9.52
CA LEU A 73 -9.04 -3.57 10.64
C LEU A 73 -7.55 -3.93 10.58
N TRP A 74 -7.24 -5.19 10.22
CA TRP A 74 -5.87 -5.62 9.98
C TRP A 74 -5.23 -4.88 8.79
N ALA A 75 -5.98 -4.62 7.71
CA ALA A 75 -5.53 -3.77 6.62
C ALA A 75 -5.28 -2.31 7.05
N VAL A 76 -6.12 -1.73 7.92
CA VAL A 76 -5.84 -0.40 8.53
C VAL A 76 -4.53 -0.42 9.30
N MET A 77 -4.27 -1.47 10.07
CA MET A 77 -3.00 -1.62 10.79
C MET A 77 -1.79 -1.67 9.85
N TRP A 78 -1.90 -2.34 8.69
CA TRP A 78 -0.86 -2.32 7.67
C TRP A 78 -0.55 -0.90 7.20
N TRP A 79 -1.57 -0.09 6.88
CA TRP A 79 -1.38 1.31 6.49
C TRP A 79 -0.67 2.12 7.59
N VAL A 80 -1.06 1.93 8.86
CA VAL A 80 -0.42 2.61 9.99
C VAL A 80 1.03 2.17 10.19
N VAL A 81 1.34 0.88 9.99
CA VAL A 81 2.71 0.35 10.05
C VAL A 81 3.57 0.92 8.93
N LEU A 82 3.04 1.01 7.70
CA LEU A 82 3.75 1.61 6.57
C LEU A 82 3.99 3.10 6.78
N LEU A 83 2.99 3.84 7.29
CA LEU A 83 3.14 5.25 7.69
C LEU A 83 4.22 5.41 8.76
N GLY A 84 4.22 4.50 9.74
CA GLY A 84 5.25 4.42 10.76
C GLY A 84 6.63 4.23 10.15
N ARG A 85 6.82 3.29 9.21
CA ARG A 85 8.11 3.08 8.51
C ARG A 85 8.54 4.35 7.76
N SER A 86 7.66 4.90 6.92
CA SER A 86 7.94 6.09 6.10
C SER A 86 8.35 7.30 6.94
N THR A 87 7.79 7.45 8.15
CA THR A 87 8.12 8.57 9.07
C THR A 87 9.18 8.23 10.12
N SER A 88 9.91 7.11 9.98
CA SER A 88 10.84 6.60 10.99
C SER A 88 10.21 6.52 12.40
N TRP A 89 8.95 6.12 12.47
CA TRP A 89 8.11 6.02 13.67
C TRP A 89 7.90 7.36 14.41
N GLY A 90 8.13 8.48 13.73
CA GLY A 90 8.08 9.83 14.30
C GLY A 90 9.44 10.37 14.75
N ARG A 91 10.52 9.60 14.63
CA ARG A 91 11.86 9.98 15.12
C ARG A 91 12.37 11.28 14.49
N VAL A 92 12.11 11.48 13.20
CA VAL A 92 12.56 12.69 12.48
C VAL A 92 11.88 13.95 13.00
N TYR A 93 10.62 13.83 13.47
CA TYR A 93 9.83 14.96 13.96
C TYR A 93 10.03 15.24 15.45
N PHE A 94 10.45 14.25 16.23
CA PHE A 94 10.68 14.36 17.67
C PHE A 94 12.11 13.91 18.05
N PRO A 95 13.15 14.62 17.59
CA PRO A 95 14.55 14.21 17.79
C PRO A 95 14.98 14.20 19.26
N GLU A 96 14.32 14.99 20.11
CA GLU A 96 14.62 15.12 21.54
C GLU A 96 14.21 13.87 22.36
N MET A 97 13.37 13.01 21.81
CA MET A 97 12.86 11.84 22.51
C MET A 97 13.84 10.67 22.45
N PRO A 98 13.95 9.84 23.51
CA PRO A 98 14.84 8.69 23.51
C PRO A 98 14.51 7.69 22.39
N HIS A 99 15.54 7.16 21.72
CA HIS A 99 15.42 6.13 20.68
C HIS A 99 14.57 4.91 21.11
N THR A 100 14.58 4.59 22.41
CA THR A 100 13.78 3.50 22.99
C THR A 100 12.28 3.69 22.75
N VAL A 101 11.78 4.93 22.75
CA VAL A 101 10.35 5.24 22.53
C VAL A 101 9.92 4.80 21.12
N PHE A 102 10.67 5.20 20.10
CA PHE A 102 10.38 4.83 18.70
C PHE A 102 10.52 3.33 18.46
N ARG A 103 11.48 2.67 19.12
CA ARG A 103 11.62 1.22 19.08
C ARG A 103 10.41 0.51 19.70
N ILE A 104 9.90 1.00 20.83
CA ILE A 104 8.69 0.47 21.46
C ILE A 104 7.49 0.64 20.53
N ILE A 105 7.31 1.82 19.93
CA ILE A 105 6.21 2.08 18.97
C ILE A 105 6.27 1.06 17.82
N SER A 106 7.45 0.89 17.20
CA SER A 106 7.65 -0.08 16.12
C SER A 106 7.30 -1.51 16.56
N VAL A 107 7.83 -1.96 17.70
CA VAL A 107 7.58 -3.32 18.23
C VAL A 107 6.10 -3.52 18.54
N VAL A 108 5.42 -2.54 19.12
CA VAL A 108 3.99 -2.63 19.44
C VAL A 108 3.15 -2.69 18.18
N LEU A 109 3.41 -1.83 17.18
CA LEU A 109 2.64 -1.79 15.95
C LEU A 109 2.85 -3.03 15.09
N VAL A 110 4.11 -3.40 14.84
CA VAL A 110 4.48 -4.59 14.06
C VAL A 110 4.08 -5.86 14.83
N GLY A 111 4.32 -5.91 16.13
CA GLY A 111 3.92 -7.02 16.99
C GLY A 111 2.40 -7.21 17.00
N GLY A 112 1.63 -6.13 17.17
CA GLY A 112 0.17 -6.15 17.09
C GLY A 112 -0.33 -6.69 15.74
N LEU A 113 0.29 -6.24 14.64
CA LEU A 113 -0.04 -6.68 13.28
C LEU A 113 0.15 -8.19 13.12
N LEU A 114 1.24 -8.74 13.65
CA LEU A 114 1.53 -10.18 13.63
C LEU A 114 0.61 -10.96 14.58
N LEU A 115 0.34 -10.44 15.77
CA LEU A 115 -0.56 -11.06 16.74
C LEU A 115 -1.99 -11.20 16.21
N CYS A 116 -2.45 -10.27 15.35
CA CYS A 116 -3.74 -10.41 14.68
C CYS A 116 -3.87 -11.74 13.90
N LEU A 117 -2.77 -12.27 13.34
CA LEU A 117 -2.77 -13.56 12.62
C LEU A 117 -3.05 -14.76 13.52
N LEU A 118 -2.98 -14.61 14.85
CA LEU A 118 -3.40 -15.66 15.79
C LEU A 118 -4.94 -15.83 15.80
N SER A 119 -5.71 -14.83 15.34
CA SER A 119 -7.16 -14.93 15.17
C SER A 119 -7.53 -15.95 14.08
N SER A 120 -8.29 -16.97 14.45
CA SER A 120 -8.80 -17.97 13.49
C SER A 120 -9.76 -17.34 12.47
N SER A 121 -10.59 -16.39 12.90
CA SER A 121 -11.52 -15.67 12.01
C SER A 121 -10.78 -14.85 10.94
N LEU A 122 -9.68 -14.18 11.31
CA LEU A 122 -8.85 -13.46 10.34
C LEU A 122 -8.21 -14.41 9.34
N ARG A 123 -7.60 -15.51 9.81
CA ARG A 123 -6.96 -16.50 8.92
C ARG A 123 -7.96 -17.14 7.96
N GLN A 124 -9.14 -17.48 8.44
CA GLN A 124 -10.22 -18.03 7.61
C GLN A 124 -10.66 -17.02 6.55
N GLU A 125 -10.80 -15.74 6.93
CA GLU A 125 -11.19 -14.69 5.99
C GLU A 125 -10.11 -14.43 4.94
N ILE A 126 -8.82 -14.43 5.31
CA ILE A 126 -7.70 -14.36 4.37
C ILE A 126 -7.75 -15.55 3.41
N ALA A 127 -7.85 -16.78 3.92
CA ALA A 127 -7.89 -17.98 3.10
C ALA A 127 -9.09 -17.99 2.14
N ARG A 128 -10.26 -17.54 2.62
CA ARG A 128 -11.47 -17.37 1.81
C ARG A 128 -11.23 -16.38 0.68
N ARG A 129 -10.72 -15.18 0.96
CA ARG A 129 -10.41 -14.17 -0.06
C ARG A 129 -9.40 -14.67 -1.08
N MET A 130 -8.34 -15.36 -0.65
CA MET A 130 -7.35 -15.95 -1.57
C MET A 130 -7.93 -17.04 -2.48
N ARG A 131 -8.98 -17.75 -2.02
CA ARG A 131 -9.63 -18.82 -2.79
C ARG A 131 -10.73 -18.29 -3.71
N GLU A 132 -11.55 -17.38 -3.23
CA GLU A 132 -12.81 -16.95 -3.84
C GLU A 132 -12.67 -15.66 -4.66
N ASN A 133 -11.84 -14.71 -4.21
CA ASN A 133 -11.67 -13.45 -4.92
C ASN A 133 -10.73 -13.62 -6.11
N LEU A 134 -11.03 -12.86 -7.15
CA LEU A 134 -10.14 -12.67 -8.28
C LEU A 134 -8.98 -11.79 -7.85
N LEU A 135 -7.74 -12.29 -7.95
CA LEU A 135 -6.56 -11.49 -7.64
C LEU A 135 -6.16 -10.68 -8.89
N PRO A 136 -6.02 -9.34 -8.80
CA PRO A 136 -5.59 -8.52 -9.93
C PRO A 136 -4.08 -8.69 -10.14
N VAL A 137 -3.68 -9.75 -10.85
CA VAL A 137 -2.29 -10.22 -10.92
C VAL A 137 -1.35 -9.14 -11.43
N TRP A 138 -1.73 -8.46 -12.51
CA TRP A 138 -0.89 -7.42 -13.11
C TRP A 138 -0.73 -6.21 -12.20
N LEU A 139 -1.79 -5.81 -11.49
CA LEU A 139 -1.71 -4.69 -10.56
C LEU A 139 -0.79 -5.04 -9.37
N LEU A 140 -0.92 -6.25 -8.83
CA LEU A 140 -0.05 -6.75 -7.77
C LEU A 140 1.40 -6.86 -8.23
N ALA A 141 1.64 -7.38 -9.44
CA ALA A 141 2.97 -7.52 -10.00
C ALA A 141 3.66 -6.17 -10.18
N VAL A 142 2.97 -5.18 -10.76
CA VAL A 142 3.53 -3.82 -10.95
C VAL A 142 3.78 -3.14 -9.61
N THR A 143 2.87 -3.29 -8.65
CA THR A 143 3.05 -2.75 -7.29
C THR A 143 4.28 -3.36 -6.61
N ALA A 144 4.45 -4.68 -6.69
CA ALA A 144 5.60 -5.37 -6.12
C ALA A 144 6.91 -5.02 -6.83
N LEU A 145 6.89 -4.90 -8.16
CA LEU A 145 8.05 -4.48 -8.94
C LEU A 145 8.48 -3.05 -8.59
N ALA A 146 7.54 -2.11 -8.46
CA ALA A 146 7.84 -0.75 -8.03
C ALA A 146 8.55 -0.72 -6.66
N PHE A 147 8.04 -1.49 -5.69
CA PHE A 147 8.66 -1.63 -4.37
C PHE A 147 10.08 -2.22 -4.46
N LEU A 148 10.27 -3.28 -5.25
CA LEU A 148 11.59 -3.90 -5.42
C LEU A 148 12.60 -2.97 -6.11
N ILE A 149 12.15 -2.15 -7.06
CA ILE A 149 13.00 -1.16 -7.72
C ILE A 149 13.41 -0.08 -6.71
N SER A 150 12.46 0.46 -5.93
CA SER A 150 12.75 1.42 -4.86
C SER A 150 13.78 0.84 -3.85
N ASP A 151 13.57 -0.37 -3.33
CA ASP A 151 14.51 -1.05 -2.41
C ASP A 151 15.90 -1.27 -3.04
N THR A 152 15.95 -1.53 -4.35
CA THR A 152 17.19 -1.70 -5.10
C THR A 152 17.97 -0.38 -5.21
N VAL A 153 17.26 0.74 -5.41
CA VAL A 153 17.84 2.08 -5.46
C VAL A 153 18.33 2.50 -4.07
N GLU A 154 17.52 2.33 -3.02
CA GLU A 154 17.83 2.64 -1.60
C GLU A 154 19.14 1.97 -1.15
N HIS A 155 19.31 0.69 -1.47
CA HIS A 155 20.47 -0.09 -1.04
C HIS A 155 21.64 -0.09 -2.04
N HIS A 156 21.58 0.73 -3.10
CA HIS A 156 22.57 0.80 -4.18
C HIS A 156 23.03 -0.58 -4.69
N ARG A 157 22.08 -1.51 -4.86
CA ARG A 157 22.39 -2.89 -5.25
C ARG A 157 22.88 -2.95 -6.70
N LEU A 158 23.36 -4.12 -7.14
CA LEU A 158 23.94 -4.34 -8.48
C LEU A 158 23.06 -3.86 -9.65
N LEU A 159 21.74 -3.80 -9.47
CA LEU A 159 20.78 -3.37 -10.50
C LEU A 159 20.44 -1.86 -10.42
N ALA A 160 20.86 -1.14 -9.39
CA ALA A 160 20.58 0.30 -9.23
C ALA A 160 20.98 1.15 -10.44
N PRO A 161 22.12 0.90 -11.14
CA PRO A 161 22.50 1.67 -12.34
C PRO A 161 21.53 1.53 -13.52
N LEU A 162 20.65 0.52 -13.54
CA LEU A 162 19.63 0.39 -14.59
C LEU A 162 18.48 1.39 -14.40
N PHE A 163 18.27 1.84 -13.17
CA PHE A 163 17.14 2.69 -12.78
C PHE A 163 17.58 4.12 -12.45
N VAL A 164 18.83 4.29 -11.99
CA VAL A 164 19.43 5.57 -11.65
C VAL A 164 20.60 5.82 -12.62
N ARG A 165 20.42 6.77 -13.54
CA ARG A 165 21.47 7.16 -14.50
C ARG A 165 22.53 8.09 -13.91
N ASP A 166 22.12 8.93 -12.96
CA ASP A 166 22.97 9.85 -12.24
C ASP A 166 22.76 9.66 -10.74
N VAL A 167 23.83 9.32 -10.02
CA VAL A 167 23.84 9.06 -8.59
C VAL A 167 23.42 10.29 -7.78
N HIS A 168 23.59 11.50 -8.33
CA HIS A 168 23.10 12.72 -7.69
C HIS A 168 21.60 12.71 -7.43
N TYR A 169 20.84 11.97 -8.24
CA TYR A 169 19.39 11.84 -8.15
C TYR A 169 18.93 10.55 -7.43
N ALA A 170 19.84 9.77 -6.83
CA ALA A 170 19.49 8.47 -6.23
C ALA A 170 18.34 8.57 -5.21
N ASP A 171 18.43 9.49 -4.25
CA ASP A 171 17.39 9.71 -3.23
C ASP A 171 16.05 10.12 -3.87
N LEU A 172 16.07 11.00 -4.87
CA LEU A 172 14.85 11.39 -5.59
C LEU A 172 14.23 10.20 -6.33
N MET A 173 15.07 9.35 -6.94
CA MET A 173 14.63 8.19 -7.69
C MET A 173 14.02 7.13 -6.78
N GLU A 174 14.59 6.91 -5.60
CA GLU A 174 14.01 6.06 -4.56
C GLU A 174 12.58 6.51 -4.25
N GLU A 175 12.41 7.80 -3.92
CA GLU A 175 11.10 8.37 -3.58
C GLU A 175 10.10 8.32 -4.74
N LEU A 176 10.56 8.55 -5.97
CA LEU A 176 9.70 8.46 -7.15
C LEU A 176 9.22 7.03 -7.37
N TYR A 177 10.06 6.02 -7.19
CA TYR A 177 9.65 4.61 -7.33
C TYR A 177 8.75 4.12 -6.20
N GLU A 178 8.79 4.75 -5.02
CA GLU A 178 7.80 4.49 -3.96
C GLU A 178 6.38 4.97 -4.35
N VAL A 179 6.24 6.02 -5.16
CA VAL A 179 4.92 6.55 -5.60
C VAL A 179 4.04 5.50 -6.31
N PRO A 180 4.49 4.82 -7.40
CA PRO A 180 3.67 3.79 -8.04
C PRO A 180 3.41 2.60 -7.14
N PHE A 181 4.30 2.29 -6.19
CA PHE A 181 4.02 1.30 -5.15
C PHE A 181 2.85 1.73 -4.26
N MET A 182 2.87 2.96 -3.71
CA MET A 182 1.82 3.46 -2.83
C MET A 182 0.46 3.60 -3.53
N ILE A 183 0.45 4.05 -4.78
CA ILE A 183 -0.77 4.11 -5.61
C ILE A 183 -1.27 2.68 -5.90
N GLY A 184 -0.36 1.77 -6.29
CA GLY A 184 -0.68 0.38 -6.54
C GLY A 184 -1.30 -0.33 -5.34
N LEU A 185 -0.72 -0.14 -4.16
CA LEU A 185 -1.24 -0.68 -2.89
C LEU A 185 -2.66 -0.17 -2.59
N PHE A 186 -2.91 1.12 -2.82
CA PHE A 186 -4.24 1.71 -2.66
C PHE A 186 -5.23 1.12 -3.67
N LEU A 187 -4.83 0.99 -4.95
CA LEU A 187 -5.70 0.43 -6.00
C LEU A 187 -6.03 -1.04 -5.75
N VAL A 188 -5.09 -1.84 -5.24
CA VAL A 188 -5.34 -3.24 -4.83
C VAL A 188 -6.36 -3.26 -3.70
N THR A 189 -6.16 -2.42 -2.69
CA THR A 189 -7.08 -2.28 -1.55
C THR A 189 -8.50 -1.91 -2.04
N PHE A 190 -8.59 -0.91 -2.92
CA PHE A 190 -9.84 -0.47 -3.51
C PHE A 190 -10.50 -1.54 -4.40
N TYR A 191 -9.71 -2.32 -5.15
CA TYR A 191 -10.20 -3.44 -5.95
C TYR A 191 -10.94 -4.46 -5.06
N PHE A 192 -10.36 -4.84 -3.93
CA PHE A 192 -11.00 -5.75 -2.97
C PHE A 192 -12.26 -5.14 -2.35
N MET A 193 -12.24 -3.87 -1.96
CA MET A 193 -13.44 -3.18 -1.43
C MET A 193 -14.59 -3.14 -2.45
N ARG A 194 -14.27 -2.95 -3.74
CA ARG A 194 -15.26 -2.97 -4.82
C ARG A 194 -15.81 -4.37 -5.07
N ALA A 195 -14.96 -5.40 -4.98
CA ALA A 195 -15.38 -6.79 -5.08
C ALA A 195 -16.36 -7.15 -3.95
N ASP A 196 -16.07 -6.75 -2.71
CA ASP A 196 -16.94 -6.94 -1.56
C ASP A 196 -18.31 -6.27 -1.77
N LYS A 197 -18.33 -4.99 -2.17
CA LYS A 197 -19.59 -4.26 -2.45
C LYS A 197 -20.43 -4.89 -3.56
N LYS A 198 -19.78 -5.43 -4.60
CA LYS A 198 -20.49 -6.14 -5.69
C LYS A 198 -21.14 -7.42 -5.18
N ALA A 199 -20.42 -8.19 -4.35
CA ALA A 199 -20.95 -9.41 -3.75
C ALA A 199 -22.16 -9.13 -2.84
N GLU A 200 -22.09 -8.07 -2.02
CA GLU A 200 -23.21 -7.61 -1.19
C GLU A 200 -24.44 -7.24 -2.00
N THR A 201 -24.24 -6.49 -3.09
CA THR A 201 -25.34 -6.04 -3.96
C THR A 201 -26.02 -7.22 -4.65
N ALA A 202 -25.23 -8.19 -5.14
CA ALA A 202 -25.73 -9.40 -5.76
C ALA A 202 -26.55 -10.26 -4.78
N LEU A 203 -26.08 -10.38 -3.53
CA LEU A 203 -26.81 -11.09 -2.48
C LEU A 203 -28.15 -10.41 -2.18
N SER A 204 -28.15 -9.10 -1.93
CA SER A 204 -29.38 -8.34 -1.66
C SER A 204 -30.40 -8.44 -2.79
N ALA A 205 -29.95 -8.40 -4.06
CA ALA A 205 -30.84 -8.57 -5.22
C ALA A 205 -31.45 -9.98 -5.27
N SER A 206 -30.67 -11.02 -4.97
CA SER A 206 -31.17 -12.40 -4.92
C SER A 206 -32.20 -12.60 -3.80
N THR A 207 -31.99 -12.02 -2.62
CA THR A 207 -32.92 -12.08 -1.49
C THR A 207 -34.22 -11.32 -1.81
N ALA A 208 -34.13 -10.16 -2.46
CA ALA A 208 -35.31 -9.41 -2.89
C ALA A 208 -36.16 -10.20 -3.90
N TYR A 209 -35.52 -10.88 -4.87
CA TYR A 209 -36.22 -11.72 -5.84
C TYR A 209 -36.98 -12.88 -5.19
N LEU A 210 -36.37 -13.54 -4.20
CA LEU A 210 -36.98 -14.64 -3.44
C LEU A 210 -38.16 -14.19 -2.55
N HIS A 211 -38.25 -12.92 -2.19
CA HIS A 211 -39.39 -12.38 -1.43
C HIS A 211 -40.51 -11.82 -2.32
N SER A 212 -40.26 -11.63 -3.61
CA SER A 212 -41.26 -11.14 -4.58
C SER A 212 -42.00 -12.24 -5.35
N HIS A 213 -41.67 -13.52 -5.09
CA HIS A 213 -42.25 -14.72 -5.70
C HIS A 213 -42.56 -15.76 -4.62
#